data_AF-A0A830ZMP0-F1
#
_entry.id   AF-A0A830ZMP0-F1
#
_cell.length_a   1.000
_cell.length_b   1.000
_cell.length_c   1.000
_cell.angle_alpha   90.00
_cell.angle_beta   90.00
_cell.angle_gamma   90.00
#
_symmetry.space_group_name_H-M   'P 1'
#
loop_
_entity.id
_entity.type
_entity.pdbx_description
1 polymer ?
#
loop_
_entity_poly.entity_id
_entity_poly.type
_entity_poly.pdbx_seq_one_letter_code
_entity_poly.pdbx_strand_id
1 'polypeptide(L)'
;MCISPSFGDTLYTSSNIASQVYVGQTVSVTPSFVCIVGNQNTDYEVDFRLFEFNEQGKIKQRRETLRFQQKGGIHSFSFPSNQTPLEVGKKYLWQVAIR
;
A
#
# COMPACT_ATOMS: atom_id res chain seq x y z
N MET A 1 -2.03 10.53 -4.18
CA MET A 1 -0.70 10.36 -3.54
C MET A 1 -0.91 9.68 -2.22
N CYS A 2 -0.19 8.59 -1.94
CA CYS A 2 -0.22 7.91 -0.66
C CYS A 2 1.12 8.11 0.07
N ILE A 3 1.12 7.93 1.38
CA ILE A 3 2.32 7.87 2.20
C ILE A 3 2.10 6.85 3.31
N SER A 4 3.16 6.17 3.74
CA SER A 4 3.16 5.43 4.99
C SER A 4 4.28 5.92 5.89
N PRO A 5 3.99 6.42 7.10
CA PRO A 5 5.02 6.81 8.05
C PRO A 5 5.79 5.60 8.60
N SER A 6 5.26 4.38 8.40
CA SER A 6 5.83 3.15 8.91
C SER A 6 6.85 2.50 7.98
N PHE A 7 7.07 3.07 6.79
CA PHE A 7 7.99 2.56 5.81
C PHE A 7 9.13 3.54 5.56
N GLY A 8 10.38 3.05 5.58
CA GLY A 8 11.53 3.78 5.06
C GLY A 8 11.55 3.68 3.53
N ASP A 9 10.82 4.55 2.85
CA ASP A 9 10.47 4.35 1.44
C ASP A 9 11.39 5.04 0.40
N THR A 10 11.62 4.32 -0.70
CA THR A 10 11.87 4.89 -2.02
C THR A 10 10.56 4.79 -2.83
N LEU A 11 10.02 5.92 -3.29
CA LEU A 11 8.79 5.98 -4.08
C LEU A 11 9.08 5.76 -5.57
N TYR A 12 8.34 4.83 -6.20
CA TYR A 12 8.31 4.68 -7.65
C TYR A 12 6.90 4.90 -8.19
N THR A 13 6.78 5.69 -9.25
CA THR A 13 5.54 5.85 -10.02
C THR A 13 5.59 4.98 -11.27
N SER A 14 4.65 4.05 -11.41
CA SER A 14 4.46 3.30 -12.66
C SER A 14 3.76 4.19 -13.70
N SER A 15 4.30 4.26 -14.92
CA SER A 15 3.77 5.14 -15.98
C SER A 15 2.51 4.63 -16.67
N ASN A 16 2.06 3.39 -16.40
CA ASN A 16 1.02 2.73 -17.20
C ASN A 16 -0.35 2.62 -16.52
N ILE A 17 -0.43 2.90 -15.21
CA ILE A 17 -1.66 2.92 -14.41
C ILE A 17 -1.37 3.95 -13.31
N ALA A 18 -2.34 4.72 -12.81
CA ALA A 18 -2.17 5.62 -11.65
C ALA A 18 -1.90 4.83 -10.34
N SER A 19 -0.87 4.00 -10.36
CA SER A 19 -0.48 3.06 -9.34
C SER A 19 0.85 3.50 -8.76
N GLN A 20 0.85 3.66 -7.45
CA GLN A 20 2.00 4.08 -6.67
C GLN A 20 2.58 2.85 -5.99
N VAL A 21 3.90 2.69 -6.10
CA VAL A 21 4.62 1.57 -5.52
C VAL A 21 5.62 2.09 -4.50
N TYR A 22 5.51 1.55 -3.28
CA TYR A 22 6.38 1.83 -2.14
C TYR A 22 7.21 0.59 -1.87
N VAL A 23 8.52 0.76 -1.82
CA VAL A 23 9.44 -0.34 -1.51
C VAL A 23 10.31 0.11 -0.35
N GLY A 24 10.18 -0.59 0.77
CA GLY A 24 10.83 -0.17 2.01
C GLY A 24 10.81 -1.25 3.08
N GLN A 25 11.64 -1.05 4.10
CA GLN A 25 11.53 -1.79 5.36
C GLN A 25 10.44 -1.17 6.22
N THR A 26 9.61 -2.01 6.84
CA THR A 26 8.60 -1.55 7.79
C THR A 26 9.15 -1.52 9.21
N VAL A 27 8.81 -0.47 9.96
CA VAL A 27 9.01 -0.40 11.42
C VAL A 27 7.74 -0.77 12.20
N SER A 28 6.66 -1.11 11.50
CA SER A 28 5.37 -1.49 12.08
C SER A 28 4.94 -2.89 11.64
N VAL A 29 4.35 -3.63 12.57
CA VAL A 29 3.68 -4.90 12.30
C VAL A 29 2.27 -4.71 11.73
N THR A 30 1.69 -3.51 11.87
CA THR A 30 0.37 -3.11 11.37
C THR A 30 0.44 -1.68 10.81
N PRO A 31 1.06 -1.48 9.63
CA PRO A 31 1.26 -0.14 9.09
C PRO A 31 -0.07 0.53 8.72
N SER A 32 -0.07 1.86 8.77
CA SER A 32 -1.16 2.68 8.23
C SER A 32 -0.66 3.50 7.04
N PHE A 33 -1.58 3.84 6.16
CA PHE A 33 -1.35 4.60 4.95
C PHE A 33 -2.30 5.79 4.94
N VAL A 34 -1.81 6.93 4.49
CA VAL A 34 -2.65 8.10 4.23
C VAL A 34 -2.61 8.37 2.73
N CYS A 35 -3.78 8.39 2.09
CA CYS A 35 -3.93 8.61 0.66
C CYS A 35 -4.75 9.87 0.40
N ILE A 36 -4.22 10.73 -0.47
CA ILE A 36 -4.91 11.84 -1.11
C ILE A 36 -5.42 11.34 -2.46
N VAL A 37 -6.74 11.29 -2.59
CA VAL A 37 -7.48 10.77 -3.74
C VAL A 37 -8.33 11.90 -4.32
N GLY A 38 -8.48 11.97 -5.65
CA GLY A 38 -8.92 13.13 -6.44
C GLY A 38 -10.11 13.98 -5.93
N ASN A 39 -11.18 14.07 -6.71
CA ASN A 39 -12.30 14.97 -6.42
C ASN A 39 -13.19 14.37 -5.31
N GLN A 40 -13.50 15.17 -4.28
CA GLN A 40 -14.31 14.76 -3.12
C GLN A 40 -15.72 14.23 -3.48
N ASN A 41 -16.25 14.61 -4.64
CA ASN A 41 -17.58 14.18 -5.10
C ASN A 41 -17.54 12.95 -6.02
N THR A 42 -16.38 12.33 -6.22
CA THR A 42 -16.20 11.15 -7.07
C THR A 42 -15.90 9.93 -6.21
N ASP A 43 -16.52 8.80 -6.53
CA ASP A 43 -16.17 7.50 -5.97
C ASP A 43 -14.99 6.93 -6.73
N TYR A 44 -14.01 6.43 -5.98
CA TYR A 44 -12.82 5.77 -6.49
C TYR A 44 -12.74 4.35 -5.94
N GLU A 45 -12.36 3.43 -6.81
CA GLU A 45 -11.95 2.10 -6.39
C GLU A 45 -10.47 2.12 -6.06
N VAL A 46 -10.11 1.65 -4.86
CA VAL A 46 -8.70 1.52 -4.49
C VAL A 46 -8.33 0.09 -4.22
N ASP A 47 -7.34 -0.37 -4.99
CA ASP A 47 -6.68 -1.65 -4.88
C ASP A 47 -5.42 -1.49 -4.03
N PHE A 48 -5.32 -2.25 -2.95
CA PHE A 48 -4.12 -2.40 -2.13
C PHE A 48 -3.54 -3.81 -2.29
N ARG A 49 -2.26 -3.88 -2.65
CA ARG A 49 -1.53 -5.14 -2.78
C ARG A 49 -0.24 -5.09 -2.00
N LEU A 50 0.04 -6.17 -1.28
CA LEU A 50 1.25 -6.34 -0.50
C LEU A 50 2.05 -7.54 -0.98
N PHE A 51 3.33 -7.31 -1.21
CA PHE A 51 4.30 -8.33 -1.61
C PHE A 51 5.45 -8.36 -0.60
N GLU A 52 5.90 -9.57 -0.29
CA GLU A 52 7.10 -9.82 0.52
C GLU A 52 8.24 -10.21 -0.40
N PHE A 53 9.45 -9.72 -0.08
CA PHE A 53 10.66 -10.21 -0.72
C PHE A 53 11.14 -11.45 0.02
N ASN A 54 11.35 -12.55 -0.71
CA ASN A 54 12.03 -13.71 -0.14
C ASN A 54 13.55 -13.47 -0.03
N GLU A 55 14.26 -14.40 0.60
CA GLU A 55 15.73 -14.32 0.78
C GLU A 55 16.51 -14.23 -0.54
N GLN A 56 15.92 -14.66 -1.66
CA GLN A 56 16.51 -14.60 -3.00
C GLN A 56 16.11 -13.32 -3.75
N GLY A 57 15.43 -12.36 -3.09
CA GLY A 57 14.97 -11.12 -3.69
C GLY A 57 13.76 -11.25 -4.61
N LYS A 58 13.12 -12.43 -4.69
CA LYS A 58 11.88 -12.63 -5.45
C LYS A 58 10.69 -12.10 -4.66
N ILE A 59 9.79 -11.41 -5.36
CA ILE A 59 8.53 -10.95 -4.80
C ILE A 59 7.51 -12.09 -4.77
N LYS A 60 6.88 -12.28 -3.62
CA LYS A 60 5.69 -13.12 -3.48
C LYS A 60 4.56 -12.25 -2.94
N GLN A 61 3.43 -12.24 -3.64
CA GLN A 61 2.25 -11.56 -3.13
C GLN A 61 1.86 -12.24 -1.82
N ARG A 62 1.80 -11.48 -0.73
CA ARG A 62 1.56 -12.07 0.59
C ARG A 62 0.14 -12.60 0.68
N ARG A 63 -0.85 -11.92 0.08
CA ARG A 63 -2.29 -12.29 -0.02
C ARG A 63 -3.04 -11.56 -1.13
N GLU A 64 -4.34 -11.83 -1.27
CA GLU A 64 -5.27 -11.19 -2.22
C GLU A 64 -5.28 -9.66 -2.15
N THR A 65 -5.70 -9.05 -3.26
CA THR A 65 -5.86 -7.60 -3.36
C THR A 65 -6.99 -7.14 -2.43
N LEU A 66 -6.69 -6.19 -1.54
CA LEU A 66 -7.72 -5.52 -0.75
C LEU A 66 -8.35 -4.44 -1.62
N ARG A 67 -9.65 -4.57 -1.86
CA ARG A 67 -10.41 -3.61 -2.68
C ARG A 67 -11.44 -2.90 -1.81
N PHE A 68 -11.54 -1.59 -1.97
CA PHE A 68 -12.61 -0.82 -1.36
C PHE A 68 -12.95 0.42 -2.17
N GLN A 69 -14.19 0.87 -1.98
CA GLN A 69 -14.72 2.11 -2.55
C GLN A 69 -14.50 3.24 -1.53
N GLN A 70 -14.03 4.39 -2.00
CA GLN A 70 -13.93 5.59 -1.18
C GLN A 70 -14.21 6.85 -2.01
N LYS A 71 -14.71 7.89 -1.34
CA LYS A 71 -14.80 9.23 -1.95
C LYS A 71 -13.40 9.80 -2.14
N GLY A 72 -13.29 10.85 -2.96
CA GLY A 72 -12.08 11.66 -2.99
C GLY A 72 -11.87 12.42 -1.68
N GLY A 73 -10.64 12.85 -1.43
CA GLY A 73 -10.23 13.48 -0.18
C GLY A 73 -8.99 12.82 0.43
N ILE A 74 -8.80 13.06 1.72
CA ILE A 74 -7.70 12.48 2.51
C ILE A 74 -8.28 11.31 3.30
N HIS A 75 -7.74 10.11 3.06
CA HIS A 75 -8.22 8.89 3.70
C HIS A 75 -7.07 8.13 4.35
N SER A 76 -7.32 7.64 5.56
CA SER A 76 -6.41 6.73 6.26
C SER A 76 -6.84 5.28 6.07
N PHE A 77 -5.92 4.44 5.64
CA PHE A 77 -6.10 3.00 5.55
C PHE A 77 -5.17 2.31 6.55
N SER A 78 -5.72 1.49 7.44
CA SER A 78 -4.94 0.71 8.40
C SER A 78 -4.81 -0.74 7.94
N PHE A 79 -3.68 -1.36 8.24
CA PHE A 79 -3.47 -2.79 8.01
C PHE A 79 -4.62 -3.62 8.60
N PRO A 80 -5.25 -4.55 7.85
CA PRO A 80 -6.40 -5.28 8.34
C PRO A 80 -6.05 -6.16 9.55
N SER A 81 -6.87 -6.11 10.60
CA SER A 81 -6.67 -6.89 11.83
C SER A 81 -6.88 -8.40 11.64
N ASN A 82 -7.60 -8.80 10.59
CA ASN A 82 -7.80 -10.20 10.22
C ASN A 82 -6.63 -10.81 9.45
N GLN A 83 -5.54 -10.05 9.24
CA GLN A 83 -4.35 -10.52 8.56
C GLN A 83 -3.20 -10.75 9.53
N THR A 84 -2.33 -11.71 9.19
CA THR A 84 -1.08 -11.92 9.91
C THR A 84 -0.29 -10.61 9.92
N PRO A 85 0.20 -10.14 11.08
CA PRO A 85 1.01 -8.93 11.15
C PRO A 85 2.26 -9.03 10.26
N LEU A 86 2.81 -7.88 9.88
CA LEU A 86 4.11 -7.78 9.22
C LEU A 86 5.23 -7.97 10.24
N GLU A 87 6.45 -8.20 9.75
CA GLU A 87 7.63 -8.30 10.59
C GLU A 87 8.46 -7.02 10.48
N VAL A 88 8.86 -6.47 11.63
CA VAL A 88 9.72 -5.29 11.70
C VAL A 88 11.06 -5.59 11.04
N GLY A 89 11.56 -4.65 10.24
CA GLY A 89 12.84 -4.77 9.53
C GLY A 89 12.79 -5.58 8.24
N LYS A 90 11.69 -6.28 7.95
CA LYS A 90 11.48 -6.92 6.65
C LYS A 90 11.13 -5.90 5.57
N LYS A 91 11.62 -6.17 4.36
CA LYS A 91 11.35 -5.38 3.17
C LYS A 91 10.05 -5.87 2.51
N TYR A 92 9.17 -4.93 2.20
CA TYR A 92 7.94 -5.20 1.47
C TYR A 92 7.81 -4.28 0.26
N LEU A 93 7.04 -4.72 -0.73
CA LEU A 93 6.55 -3.89 -1.81
C LEU A 93 5.06 -3.70 -1.60
N TRP A 94 4.66 -2.43 -1.49
CA TRP A 94 3.29 -2.02 -1.34
C TRP A 94 2.84 -1.34 -2.62
N GLN A 95 1.76 -1.82 -3.23
CA GLN A 95 1.20 -1.23 -4.43
C GLN A 95 -0.20 -0.71 -4.11
N VAL A 96 -0.43 0.56 -4.42
CA VAL A 96 -1.75 1.20 -4.39
C VAL A 96 -2.13 1.52 -5.81
N ALA A 97 -3.33 1.15 -6.26
CA ALA A 97 -3.88 1.60 -7.53
C ALA A 97 -5.26 2.22 -7.31
N ILE A 98 -5.45 3.42 -7.83
CA ILE A 98 -6.70 4.18 -7.73
C ILE A 98 -7.34 4.19 -9.13
N ARG A 99 -8.60 3.80 -9.23
CA ARG A 99 -9.39 3.80 -10.47
C ARG A 99 -10.64 4.64 -10.31
#